data_AF-A0A9D8K9L9-F1
#
_entry.id   AF-A0A9D8K9L9-F1
#
_cell.length_a   1.000
_cell.length_b   1.000
_cell.length_c   1.000
_cell.angle_alpha   90.00
_cell.angle_beta   90.00
_cell.angle_gamma   90.00
#
_symmetry.space_group_name_H-M   'P 1'
#
loop_
_entity.id
_entity.type
_entity.pdbx_description
1 polymer ?
#
loop_
_entity_poly.entity_id
_entity_poly.type
_entity_poly.pdbx_seq_one_letter_code
_entity_poly.pdbx_strand_id
1 'polypeptide(L)' 'MRGQQERSGALFSYVSIEERIPPTHPLRRIRRLADQALAELHGTFELLYAREGR' A
#
# COMPACT_ATOMS: atom_id res chain seq x y z
N MET A 1 42.37 -9.77 -9.83
CA MET A 1 41.22 -10.49 -9.27
C MET A 1 40.26 -9.45 -8.70
N ARG A 2 39.06 -9.30 -9.26
CA ARG A 2 38.16 -8.18 -8.97
C ARG A 2 37.63 -8.30 -7.53
N GLY A 3 37.86 -7.25 -6.74
CA GLY A 3 37.48 -7.13 -5.34
C GLY A 3 35.97 -7.27 -5.12
N GLN A 4 35.63 -7.73 -3.92
CA GLN A 4 34.30 -7.95 -3.38
C GLN A 4 33.24 -7.01 -3.99
N GLN A 5 32.27 -7.58 -4.70
CA GLN A 5 31.00 -6.90 -4.94
C GLN A 5 30.30 -6.75 -3.59
N GLU A 6 30.14 -5.51 -3.12
CA GLU A 6 29.20 -5.24 -2.03
C GLU A 6 27.81 -5.70 -2.49
N ARG A 7 27.21 -6.61 -1.73
CA ARG A 7 25.88 -7.12 -2.04
C ARG A 7 24.90 -5.96 -1.86
N SER A 8 24.40 -5.42 -2.97
CA SER A 8 23.22 -4.56 -2.96
C SER A 8 22.15 -5.27 -2.13
N GLY A 9 21.65 -4.62 -1.08
CA GLY A 9 20.58 -5.17 -0.24
C GLY A 9 19.36 -5.58 -1.07
N ALA A 10 18.46 -6.38 -0.50
CA ALA A 10 17.26 -6.81 -1.19
C ALA A 10 16.47 -5.59 -1.71
N LEU A 11 16.26 -5.52 -3.02
CA LEU A 11 15.65 -4.37 -3.70
C LEU A 11 14.18 -4.16 -3.31
N PHE A 12 13.53 -5.22 -2.81
CA PHE A 12 12.14 -5.22 -2.41
C PHE A 12 11.96 -6.01 -1.11
N SER A 13 11.07 -5.53 -0.24
CA SER A 13 10.65 -6.25 0.95
C SER A 13 9.15 -6.50 0.87
N TYR A 14 8.79 -7.76 0.66
CA TYR A 14 7.42 -8.24 0.70
C TYR A 14 7.05 -8.53 2.15
N VAL A 15 6.59 -7.50 2.84
CA VAL A 15 6.01 -7.64 4.18
C VAL A 15 4.71 -6.86 4.13
N SER A 16 3.64 -7.45 4.66
CA SER A 16 2.35 -6.77 4.74
C SER A 16 2.51 -5.49 5.55
N ILE A 17 1.88 -4.39 5.10
CA ILE A 17 1.91 -3.14 5.85
C ILE A 17 1.22 -3.33 7.21
N GLU A 18 0.23 -4.23 7.26
CA GLU A 18 -0.47 -4.62 8.47
C GLU A 18 0.45 -5.36 9.45
N GLU A 19 1.40 -6.16 8.96
CA GLU A 19 2.43 -6.80 9.79
C GLU A 19 3.48 -5.79 10.29
N ARG A 20 3.74 -4.72 9.52
CA ARG A 20 4.72 -3.68 9.88
C ARG A 20 4.21 -2.69 10.92
N ILE A 21 2.91 -2.41 10.91
CA ILE A 21 2.32 -1.38 11.76
C ILE A 21 1.53 -2.07 12.88
N PRO A 22 1.92 -1.96 14.16
CA PRO A 22 1.17 -2.60 15.24
C PRO A 22 -0.32 -2.19 15.27
N PRO A 23 -1.24 -3.04 15.73
CA PRO A 23 -2.68 -2.72 15.79
C PRO A 23 -3.02 -1.46 16.58
N THR A 24 -2.25 -1.15 17.62
CA THR A 24 -2.44 0.04 18.48
C THR A 24 -1.75 1.29 17.96
N HIS A 25 -1.08 1.22 16.80
CA HIS A 25 -0.29 2.32 16.29
C HIS A 25 -1.18 3.49 15.82
N PRO A 26 -0.90 4.74 16.23
CA PRO A 26 -1.76 5.90 15.93
C PRO A 26 -1.94 6.15 14.42
N LEU A 27 -0.95 5.80 13.59
CA LEU A 27 -1.05 5.92 12.13
C LEU A 27 -2.17 5.07 11.51
N ARG A 28 -2.63 3.99 12.18
CA ARG A 28 -3.77 3.20 11.69
C ARG A 28 -5.07 4.00 11.61
N ARG A 29 -5.17 5.11 12.36
CA ARG A 29 -6.30 6.04 12.24
C ARG A 29 -6.40 6.66 10.85
N ILE A 30 -5.27 6.98 10.22
CA ILE A 30 -5.23 7.58 8.88
C ILE A 30 -5.81 6.61 7.85
N ARG A 31 -5.45 5.32 7.95
CA ARG A 31 -6.01 4.28 7.07
C ARG A 31 -7.52 4.22 7.16
N ARG A 32 -8.08 4.25 8.38
CA ARG A 32 -9.54 4.26 8.58
C ARG A 32 -10.22 5.45 7.93
N LEU A 33 -9.64 6.66 8.05
CA LEU A 33 -10.19 7.86 7.43
C LEU A 33 -10.14 7.76 5.89
N ALA A 34 -9.05 7.25 5.34
CA ALA A 34 -8.92 7.01 3.91
C ALA A 34 -9.93 5.97 3.41
N ASP A 35 -10.10 4.86 4.13
CA ASP A 35 -11.07 3.81 3.79
C ASP A 35 -12.51 4.37 3.77
N GLN A 36 -12.86 5.23 4.73
CA GLN A 36 -14.17 5.89 4.77
C GLN A 36 -14.36 6.82 3.57
N ALA A 37 -13.40 7.69 3.28
CA ALA A 37 -13.47 8.59 2.14
C ALA A 37 -13.56 7.83 0.81
N LEU A 38 -12.81 6.74 0.66
CA LEU A 38 -12.86 5.90 -0.54
C LEU A 38 -14.20 5.18 -0.68
N ALA A 39 -14.80 4.73 0.42
CA ALA A 39 -16.12 4.12 0.39
C ALA A 39 -17.20 5.12 -0.07
N GLU A 40 -17.13 6.37 0.39
CA GLU A 40 -18.02 7.45 -0.07
C GLU A 40 -17.84 7.77 -1.56
N LEU A 41 -16.60 7.71 -2.07
CA LEU A 41 -16.28 7.96 -3.47
C LEU A 41 -16.56 6.76 -4.39
N HIS A 42 -16.82 5.58 -3.84
CA HIS A 42 -16.93 4.34 -4.62
C HIS A 42 -17.96 4.44 -5.74
N GLY A 43 -19.18 4.93 -5.46
CA GLY A 43 -20.21 5.10 -6.48
C GLY A 43 -19.81 6.08 -7.60
N THR A 44 -19.06 7.13 -7.26
CA THR A 44 -18.53 8.07 -8.26
C THR A 44 -17.51 7.41 -9.17
N PHE A 45 -16.65 6.53 -8.62
CA PHE A 45 -15.69 5.77 -9.41
C PHE A 45 -16.36 4.73 -10.30
N GLU A 46 -17.41 4.04 -9.84
CA GLU A 46 -18.18 3.10 -10.66
C GLU A 46 -18.80 3.76 -11.90
N LEU A 47 -19.16 5.05 -11.81
CA LEU A 47 -19.67 5.81 -12.96
C LEU A 47 -18.55 6.31 -13.89
N LEU A 48 -17.37 6.62 -13.35
CA LEU A 48 -16.25 7.17 -14.10
C LEU A 48 -15.44 6.11 -14.86
N TYR A 49 -15.34 4.90 -14.31
CA TYR A 49 -14.51 3.84 -14.85
C TYR A 49 -15.35 2.80 -15.58
N ALA A 50 -14.87 2.35 -16.73
CA ALA A 50 -15.45 1.20 -17.42
C ALA A 50 -15.30 -0.04 -16.52
N ARG A 51 -16.38 -0.82 -16.43
CA ARG A 51 -16.45 -2.05 -15.61
C ARG A 51 -15.38 -3.08 -16.00
N GLU A 52 -14.98 -3.05 -17.27
CA GLU A 52 -13.85 -3.80 -17.81
C GLU A 52 -12.80 -2.77 -18.19
N GLY A 53 -11.73 -2.70 -17.39
CA GLY A 53 -10.56 -1.87 -17.68
C GLY A 53 -9.87 -2.30 -18.98
N ARG A 54 -8.95 -1.47 -19.48
CA ARG A 54 -8.11 -1.84 -20.64
C ARG A 54 -7.09 -2.92 -20.28
#